data_AF-A0A9D4DQK2-F1
#
_entry.id   AF-A0A9D4DQK2-F1
#
_cell.length_a   1.000
_cell.length_b   1.000
_cell.length_c   1.000
_cell.angle_alpha   90.00
_cell.angle_beta   90.00
_cell.angle_gamma   90.00
#
_symmetry.space_group_name_H-M   'P 1'
#
loop_
_entity.id
_entity.type
_entity.pdbx_description
1 polymer ?
#
loop_
_entity_poly.entity_id
_entity_poly.type
_entity_poly.pdbx_seq_one_letter_code
_entity_poly.pdbx_strand_id
1 'polypeptide(L)'
;MYSAQFSQVGCHFTQMYSAQFSQAGCHFTQMHSAQFSQVGCHFTQMYSAQFSQVGCHFTQMHSAQFSKAAQFSQAGCHFTQMHSAQFSQAGGHFTQMYSAQFSQAGCHFTQMHSAQFSQAGCHFTQMHLAQFSQADAYI
;
A
#
# COMPACT_ATOMS: atom_id res chain seq x y z
N MET A 1 -15.52 14.66 15.73
CA MET A 1 -14.31 13.94 15.28
C MET A 1 -13.17 14.95 15.24
N TYR A 2 -12.15 14.78 16.08
CA TYR A 2 -10.91 15.54 15.99
C TYR A 2 -9.98 14.81 15.03
N SER A 3 -9.96 15.19 13.75
CA SER A 3 -8.92 14.72 12.83
C SER A 3 -7.76 15.72 12.88
N ALA A 4 -6.62 15.31 13.41
CA ALA A 4 -5.41 16.14 13.34
C ALA A 4 -4.93 16.20 11.89
N GLN A 5 -4.48 17.37 11.46
CA GLN A 5 -3.87 17.58 10.14
C GLN A 5 -2.39 17.90 10.33
N PHE A 6 -1.54 17.20 9.59
CA PHE A 6 -0.11 17.40 9.62
C PHE A 6 0.43 17.61 8.20
N SER A 7 1.27 18.61 8.03
CA SER A 7 1.95 18.90 6.77
C SER A 7 3.43 19.21 7.03
N GLN A 8 4.32 18.72 6.15
CA GLN A 8 5.78 18.96 6.27
C GLN A 8 6.37 18.49 7.60
N VAL A 9 5.85 17.41 8.15
CA VAL A 9 6.31 16.89 9.45
C VAL A 9 7.15 15.63 9.30
N GLY A 10 8.13 15.52 10.19
CA GLY A 10 8.81 14.26 10.49
C GLY A 10 8.65 13.93 11.97
N CYS A 11 7.89 12.89 12.28
CA CYS A 11 7.55 12.54 13.66
C CYS A 11 7.52 11.02 13.88
N HIS A 12 7.69 10.63 15.15
CA HIS A 12 7.44 9.27 15.60
C HIS A 12 6.14 9.24 16.42
N PHE A 13 5.18 8.43 15.99
CA PHE A 13 3.91 8.24 16.69
C PHE A 13 3.77 6.80 17.17
N THR A 14 3.60 6.64 18.48
CA THR A 14 3.36 5.31 19.07
C THR A 14 1.94 4.84 18.78
N GLN A 15 0.95 5.69 19.02
CA GLN A 15 -0.45 5.39 18.75
C GLN A 15 -1.15 6.61 18.18
N MET A 16 -1.90 6.41 17.10
CA MET A 16 -2.74 7.43 16.52
C MET A 16 -4.03 6.81 15.99
N TYR A 17 -5.16 7.41 16.37
CA TYR A 17 -6.46 6.89 15.95
C TYR A 17 -6.87 7.40 14.57
N SER A 18 -6.81 8.72 14.34
CA SER A 18 -7.21 9.32 13.07
C SER A 18 -6.47 10.60 12.77
N ALA A 19 -5.95 10.75 11.55
CA ALA A 19 -5.32 11.98 11.09
C ALA A 19 -5.22 12.04 9.56
N GLN A 20 -4.83 13.21 9.05
CA GLN A 20 -4.46 13.44 7.66
C GLN A 20 -3.01 13.92 7.60
N PHE A 21 -2.26 13.38 6.65
CA PHE A 21 -0.85 13.72 6.43
C PHE A 21 -0.60 14.11 4.97
N SER A 22 0.11 15.21 4.77
CA SER A 22 0.62 15.62 3.48
C SER A 22 2.11 15.94 3.57
N GLN A 23 2.90 15.47 2.58
CA GLN A 23 4.33 15.77 2.49
C GLN A 23 5.07 15.50 3.81
N ALA A 24 4.87 14.29 4.34
CA ALA A 24 5.33 13.89 5.67
C ALA A 24 6.21 12.64 5.58
N GLY A 25 7.17 12.55 6.51
CA GLY A 25 8.06 11.40 6.67
C GLY A 25 8.06 10.93 8.12
N CYS A 26 7.17 9.99 8.46
CA CYS A 26 6.90 9.60 9.83
C CYS A 26 7.11 8.09 10.07
N HIS A 27 7.32 7.75 11.34
CA HIS A 27 7.25 6.37 11.81
C HIS A 27 6.02 6.19 12.69
N PHE A 28 5.24 5.14 12.40
CA PHE A 28 4.05 4.80 13.18
C PHE A 28 4.15 3.39 13.71
N THR A 29 4.03 3.23 15.03
CA THR A 29 3.88 1.90 15.61
C THR A 29 2.45 1.39 15.38
N GLN A 30 1.43 2.18 15.74
CA GLN A 30 0.02 1.84 15.51
C GLN A 30 -0.77 3.01 14.95
N MET A 31 -1.44 2.78 13.82
CA MET A 31 -2.37 3.73 13.23
C MET A 31 -3.69 3.06 12.86
N HIS A 32 -4.81 3.60 13.36
CA HIS A 32 -6.11 3.01 13.07
C HIS A 32 -6.68 3.47 11.72
N SER A 33 -6.74 4.78 11.48
CA SER A 33 -7.26 5.33 10.23
C SER A 33 -6.51 6.58 9.80
N ALA A 34 -6.18 6.72 8.51
CA ALA A 34 -5.62 7.97 8.02
C ALA A 34 -5.76 8.16 6.51
N GLN A 35 -5.56 9.41 6.08
CA GLN A 35 -5.35 9.75 4.68
C GLN A 35 -3.94 10.31 4.50
N PHE A 36 -3.26 9.86 3.46
CA PHE A 36 -1.87 10.17 3.20
C PHE A 36 -1.68 10.63 1.76
N SER A 37 -0.99 11.76 1.60
CA SER A 37 -0.63 12.30 0.29
C SER A 37 0.85 12.68 0.25
N GLN A 38 1.60 12.19 -0.75
CA GLN A 38 3.01 12.56 -0.94
C GLN A 38 3.88 12.23 0.28
N VAL A 39 3.74 11.03 0.84
CA VAL A 39 4.45 10.63 2.07
C VAL A 39 5.43 9.49 1.83
N GLY A 40 6.48 9.47 2.66
CA GLY A 40 7.43 8.36 2.77
C GLY A 40 7.56 7.94 4.23
N CYS A 41 6.78 6.94 4.64
CA CYS A 41 6.62 6.57 6.05
C CYS A 41 6.90 5.07 6.28
N HIS A 42 7.18 4.73 7.54
CA HIS A 42 7.23 3.35 8.02
C HIS A 42 6.07 3.08 8.98
N PHE A 43 5.40 1.95 8.80
CA PHE A 43 4.28 1.53 9.62
C PHE A 43 4.50 0.12 10.12
N THR A 44 4.42 -0.05 11.45
CA THR A 44 4.39 -1.38 12.04
C THR A 44 2.99 -1.98 11.88
N GLN A 45 1.94 -1.27 12.32
CA GLN A 45 0.54 -1.70 12.18
C GLN A 45 -0.35 -0.57 11.66
N MET A 46 -1.11 -0.88 10.61
CA MET A 46 -2.13 -0.01 10.06
C MET A 46 -3.44 -0.76 9.81
N TYR A 47 -4.56 -0.24 10.33
CA TYR A 47 -5.86 -0.85 10.10
C TYR A 47 -6.50 -0.42 8.77
N SER A 48 -6.62 0.88 8.54
CA SER A 48 -7.26 1.42 7.35
C SER A 48 -6.57 2.70 6.87
N ALA A 49 -6.33 2.85 5.57
CA ALA A 49 -5.91 4.14 5.04
C ALA A 49 -6.20 4.33 3.56
N GLN A 50 -6.17 5.60 3.15
CA GLN A 50 -6.12 5.98 1.75
C GLN A 50 -4.78 6.65 1.47
N PHE A 51 -4.15 6.27 0.37
CA PHE A 51 -2.84 6.72 -0.03
C PHE A 51 -2.85 7.29 -1.45
N SER A 52 -2.19 8.43 -1.61
CA SER A 52 -1.91 9.07 -2.89
C SER A 52 -0.43 9.42 -3.00
N GLN A 53 0.25 8.95 -4.06
CA GLN A 53 1.66 9.26 -4.32
C GLN A 53 2.59 8.94 -3.13
N VAL A 54 2.74 7.66 -2.77
CA VAL A 54 3.46 7.28 -1.54
C VAL A 54 4.52 6.21 -1.79
N GLY A 55 5.64 6.31 -1.06
CA GLY A 55 6.70 5.31 -1.02
C GLY A 55 6.94 4.87 0.41
N CYS A 56 6.21 3.85 0.88
CA CYS A 56 6.16 3.48 2.30
C CYS A 56 6.53 2.01 2.53
N HIS A 57 6.93 1.72 3.78
CA HIS A 57 7.14 0.36 4.27
C HIS A 57 6.07 0.00 5.30
N PHE A 58 5.50 -1.18 5.16
CA PHE A 58 4.43 -1.68 6.01
C PHE A 58 4.75 -3.09 6.49
N THR A 59 4.77 -3.28 7.81
CA THR A 59 4.87 -4.61 8.39
C THR A 59 3.51 -5.30 8.34
N GLN A 60 2.46 -4.68 8.87
CA GLN A 60 1.09 -5.21 8.81
C GLN A 60 0.10 -4.14 8.37
N MET A 61 -0.70 -4.46 7.35
CA MET A 61 -1.83 -3.66 6.90
C MET A 61 -3.09 -4.51 6.74
N HIS A 62 -4.20 -4.04 7.31
CA HIS A 62 -5.49 -4.71 7.14
C HIS A 62 -6.21 -4.27 5.86
N SER A 63 -6.41 -2.98 5.67
CA SER A 63 -7.15 -2.45 4.53
C SER A 63 -6.53 -1.17 4.01
N ALA A 64 -6.42 -1.02 2.69
CA ALA A 64 -6.08 0.28 2.12
C ALA A 64 -6.52 0.47 0.67
N GLN A 65 -6.58 1.73 0.29
CA GLN A 65 -6.71 2.14 -1.11
C GLN A 65 -5.49 2.94 -1.51
N PHE A 66 -4.82 2.53 -2.59
CA PHE A 66 -3.66 3.19 -3.15
C PHE A 66 -3.99 3.73 -4.53
N SER A 67 -3.73 5.03 -4.70
CA SER A 67 -3.88 5.72 -5.98
C SER A 67 -2.56 6.40 -6.35
N LYS A 68 -2.12 6.26 -7.61
CA LYS A 68 -0.93 6.94 -8.14
C LYS A 68 0.33 6.74 -7.29
N ALA A 69 0.43 5.63 -6.57
CA ALA A 69 1.41 5.49 -5.50
C ALA A 69 2.84 5.33 -6.04
N ALA A 70 3.03 4.75 -7.24
CA ALA A 70 4.35 4.29 -7.67
C ALA A 70 4.64 4.47 -9.17
N GLN A 71 4.20 5.58 -9.78
CA GLN A 71 4.69 5.97 -11.11
C GLN A 71 6.08 6.64 -11.07
N PHE A 72 6.72 6.75 -9.89
CA PHE A 72 8.12 7.18 -9.80
C PHE A 72 9.05 5.98 -9.72
N SER A 73 9.90 5.90 -10.72
CA SER A 73 10.77 4.80 -11.13
C SER A 73 11.81 4.30 -10.11
N GLN A 74 11.76 4.63 -8.82
CA GLN A 74 12.72 4.10 -7.82
C GLN A 74 12.22 3.97 -6.36
N ALA A 75 10.98 4.35 -6.00
CA ALA A 75 10.49 4.25 -4.62
C ALA A 75 9.18 3.46 -4.55
N GLY A 76 9.26 2.14 -4.66
CA GLY A 76 8.12 1.24 -4.50
C GLY A 76 7.68 1.11 -3.04
N CYS A 77 6.40 0.82 -2.81
CA CYS A 77 5.92 0.41 -1.49
C CYS A 77 6.34 -1.04 -1.19
N HIS A 78 6.65 -1.32 0.08
CA HIS A 78 6.99 -2.67 0.55
C HIS A 78 6.01 -3.10 1.63
N PHE A 79 5.47 -4.31 1.47
CA PHE A 79 4.48 -4.88 2.35
C PHE A 79 4.94 -6.26 2.81
N THR A 80 5.06 -6.44 4.12
CA THR A 80 5.30 -7.77 4.68
C THR A 80 3.98 -8.56 4.68
N GLN A 81 2.91 -8.00 5.26
CA GLN A 81 1.58 -8.59 5.25
C GLN A 81 0.50 -7.57 4.92
N MET A 82 -0.35 -7.91 3.96
CA MET A 82 -1.51 -7.11 3.56
C MET A 82 -2.76 -7.98 3.37
N HIS A 83 -3.84 -7.67 4.11
CA HIS A 83 -5.08 -8.44 4.03
C HIS A 83 -5.95 -8.06 2.84
N SER A 84 -6.26 -6.77 2.68
CA SER A 84 -7.12 -6.29 1.61
C SER A 84 -6.60 -4.97 1.06
N ALA A 85 -6.56 -4.82 -0.26
CA ALA A 85 -6.27 -3.52 -0.84
C ALA A 85 -6.80 -3.34 -2.26
N GLN A 86 -6.98 -2.08 -2.64
CA GLN A 86 -7.20 -1.68 -4.02
C GLN A 86 -6.04 -0.82 -4.48
N PHE A 87 -5.47 -1.15 -5.63
CA PHE A 87 -4.35 -0.45 -6.24
C PHE A 87 -4.78 0.08 -7.61
N SER A 88 -4.60 1.37 -7.82
CA SER A 88 -4.75 2.01 -9.13
C SER A 88 -3.52 2.85 -9.45
N GLN A 89 -2.90 2.58 -10.60
CA GLN A 89 -1.67 3.26 -11.03
C GLN A 89 -0.57 3.18 -9.95
N ALA A 90 -0.43 2.00 -9.37
CA ALA A 90 0.40 1.76 -8.20
C ALA A 90 1.20 0.47 -8.34
N GLY A 91 2.27 0.36 -7.57
CA GLY A 91 3.20 -0.74 -7.65
C GLY A 91 3.92 -0.95 -6.32
N GLY A 92 4.48 -2.14 -6.13
CA GLY A 92 5.14 -2.50 -4.88
C GLY A 92 5.54 -3.95 -4.79
N HIS A 93 6.27 -4.26 -3.72
CA HIS A 93 6.68 -5.60 -3.34
C HIS A 93 5.85 -6.10 -2.17
N PHE A 94 5.36 -7.32 -2.29
CA PHE A 94 4.51 -7.96 -1.30
C PHE A 94 5.09 -9.30 -0.92
N THR A 95 5.35 -9.49 0.37
CA THR A 95 5.70 -10.83 0.88
C THR A 95 4.44 -11.70 0.95
N GLN A 96 3.38 -11.19 1.59
CA GLN A 96 2.10 -11.88 1.66
C GLN A 96 0.93 -10.93 1.38
N MET A 97 0.11 -11.29 0.40
CA MET A 97 -1.13 -10.63 0.07
C MET A 97 -2.30 -11.61 0.07
N TYR A 98 -3.37 -11.27 0.79
CA TYR A 98 -4.55 -12.13 0.88
C TYR A 98 -5.60 -11.81 -0.19
N SER A 99 -5.99 -10.54 -0.34
CA SER A 99 -6.99 -10.13 -1.32
C SER A 99 -6.65 -8.76 -1.90
N ALA A 100 -6.70 -8.62 -3.22
CA ALA A 100 -6.55 -7.29 -3.81
C ALA A 100 -7.16 -7.13 -5.21
N GLN A 101 -7.39 -5.89 -5.58
CA GLN A 101 -7.70 -5.49 -6.95
C GLN A 101 -6.61 -4.55 -7.45
N PHE A 102 -6.10 -4.82 -8.65
CA PHE A 102 -5.05 -4.05 -9.29
C PHE A 102 -5.51 -3.54 -10.64
N SER A 103 -5.38 -2.23 -10.85
CA SER A 103 -5.57 -1.58 -12.15
C SER A 103 -4.34 -0.78 -12.53
N GLN A 104 -3.80 -0.99 -13.73
CA GLN A 104 -2.63 -0.26 -14.24
C GLN A 104 -1.43 -0.34 -13.28
N ALA A 105 -1.11 -1.55 -12.84
CA ALA A 105 -0.19 -1.78 -11.73
C ALA A 105 1.04 -2.63 -12.12
N GLY A 106 2.16 -2.36 -11.45
CA GLY A 106 3.40 -3.14 -11.57
C GLY A 106 3.81 -3.70 -10.21
N CYS A 107 3.72 -5.01 -9.99
CA CYS A 107 3.90 -5.59 -8.66
C CYS A 107 4.73 -6.88 -8.66
N HIS A 108 5.38 -7.15 -7.53
CA HIS A 108 6.04 -8.43 -7.27
C HIS A 108 5.50 -9.05 -5.98
N PHE A 109 5.17 -10.33 -6.02
CA PHE A 109 4.60 -11.06 -4.90
C PHE A 109 5.42 -12.30 -4.59
N THR A 110 5.74 -12.52 -3.32
CA THR A 110 6.20 -13.83 -2.88
C THR A 110 5.00 -14.78 -2.74
N GLN A 111 3.91 -14.34 -2.09
CA GLN A 111 2.68 -15.13 -1.96
C GLN A 111 1.44 -14.25 -2.19
N MET A 112 0.55 -14.72 -3.08
CA MET A 112 -0.75 -14.12 -3.33
C MET A 112 -1.88 -15.15 -3.23
N HIS A 113 -2.89 -14.86 -2.40
CA HIS A 113 -4.03 -15.77 -2.25
C HIS A 113 -5.16 -15.49 -3.25
N SER A 114 -5.62 -14.24 -3.36
CA SER A 114 -6.72 -13.85 -4.24
C SER A 114 -6.47 -12.48 -4.86
N ALA A 115 -6.60 -12.35 -6.18
CA ALA A 115 -6.58 -11.03 -6.80
C ALA A 115 -7.31 -10.94 -8.14
N GLN A 116 -7.67 -9.70 -8.49
CA GLN A 116 -8.13 -9.32 -9.82
C GLN A 116 -7.17 -8.29 -10.40
N PHE A 117 -6.74 -8.51 -11.64
CA PHE A 117 -5.81 -7.66 -12.35
C PHE A 117 -6.42 -7.11 -13.63
N SER A 118 -6.24 -5.81 -13.84
CA SER A 118 -6.61 -5.11 -15.07
C SER A 118 -5.45 -4.25 -15.55
N GLN A 119 -4.95 -4.48 -16.77
CA GLN A 119 -3.83 -3.70 -17.32
C GLN A 119 -2.59 -3.70 -16.42
N ALA A 120 -2.26 -4.84 -15.81
CA ALA A 120 -1.17 -4.96 -14.84
C ALA A 120 -0.06 -5.89 -15.34
N GLY A 121 1.19 -5.60 -14.97
CA GLY A 121 2.34 -6.48 -15.16
C GLY A 121 2.84 -6.94 -13.80
N CYS A 122 2.79 -8.25 -13.52
CA CYS A 122 3.12 -8.75 -12.18
C CYS A 122 4.00 -10.02 -12.21
N HIS A 123 4.86 -10.14 -11.19
CA HIS A 123 5.69 -11.31 -10.93
C HIS A 123 5.27 -12.01 -9.64
N PHE A 124 5.25 -13.34 -9.64
CA PHE A 124 4.78 -14.13 -8.49
C PHE A 124 5.68 -15.32 -8.22
N THR A 125 6.09 -15.53 -6.97
CA THR A 125 6.66 -16.82 -6.57
C THR A 125 5.55 -17.87 -6.35
N GLN A 126 4.44 -17.48 -5.71
CA GLN A 126 3.28 -18.34 -5.46
C GLN A 126 1.97 -17.57 -5.61
N MET A 127 0.98 -18.20 -6.25
CA MET A 127 -0.35 -17.63 -6.48
C MET A 127 -1.42 -18.72 -6.38
N HIS A 128 -2.50 -18.46 -5.62
CA HIS A 128 -3.60 -19.42 -5.47
C HIS A 128 -4.77 -19.13 -6.42
N LEU A 129 -5.34 -17.92 -6.37
CA LEU A 129 -6.48 -17.52 -7.20
C LEU A 129 -6.24 -16.14 -7.80
N ALA A 130 -6.30 -16.05 -9.13
CA ALA A 130 -6.23 -14.76 -9.82
C ALA A 130 -7.10 -14.71 -11.07
N GLN A 131 -7.62 -13.52 -11.35
CA GLN A 131 -8.32 -13.19 -12.58
C GLN A 131 -7.56 -12.07 -13.30
N PHE A 132 -7.33 -12.22 -14.60
CA PHE A 132 -6.57 -11.26 -15.40
C PHE A 132 -7.44 -10.70 -16.54
N SER A 133 -7.35 -9.39 -16.76
CA SER A 133 -7.95 -8.69 -17.89
C SER A 133 -6.92 -7.74 -18.50
N GLN A 134 -6.49 -7.99 -19.74
CA GLN A 134 -5.41 -7.23 -20.39
C GLN A 134 -4.14 -7.11 -19.53
N ALA A 135 -3.75 -8.18 -18.84
CA ALA A 135 -2.67 -8.16 -17.86
C ALA A 135 -1.68 -9.30 -18.15
N ASP A 136 -0.40 -9.02 -17.92
CA ASP A 136 0.69 -9.99 -18.08
C ASP A 136 1.14 -10.48 -16.69
N ALA A 137 1.25 -11.79 -16.55
CA ALA A 137 1.69 -12.45 -15.33
C ALA A 137 2.88 -13.35 -15.63
N TYR A 138 3.92 -13.22 -14.81
CA TYR A 138 5.10 -14.06 -14.84
C TYR A 138 5.21 -14.79 -13.50
N ILE A 139 5.44 -16.10 -13.55
CA ILE A 139 5.69 -16.94 -12.38
C ILE A 139 7.18 -17.29 -12.37
#